data_AF-A0A2A2R4T5-F1
#
_entry.id   AF-A0A2A2R4T5-F1
#
_cell.length_a   1.000
_cell.length_b   1.000
_cell.length_c   1.000
_cell.angle_alpha   90.00
_cell.angle_beta   90.00
_cell.angle_gamma   90.00
#
_symmetry.space_group_name_H-M   'P 1'
#
loop_
_entity.id
_entity.type
_entity.pdbx_description
1 polymer ?
#
loop_
_entity_poly.entity_id
_entity_poly.type
_entity_poly.pdbx_seq_one_letter_code
_entity_poly.pdbx_strand_id
1 'polypeptide(L)'
;MNLRNIIYGGLALTLTTAAMASEAPRFKVETGGDRSVNVISATTKQMQNQVYISGLVRIGAPYHPSVGTHVDVYLLNASGQTLAHKRDRIIVTSSKRDRTQGGQFSYAVSFDNATAGNAAVARVVSCTDTHSDPS
;
A
#
# COMPACT_ATOMS: atom_id res chain seq x y z
N MET A 1 25.74 -60.47 22.70
CA MET A 1 24.93 -59.68 23.67
C MET A 1 25.72 -58.41 23.95
N ASN A 2 25.31 -57.16 23.69
CA ASN A 2 24.11 -56.55 23.16
C ASN A 2 24.54 -55.24 22.46
N LEU A 3 24.10 -55.02 21.22
CA LEU A 3 24.22 -53.76 20.50
C LEU A 3 23.36 -52.69 21.18
N ARG A 4 23.91 -51.49 21.40
CA ARG A 4 23.14 -50.27 21.65
C ARG A 4 23.63 -49.15 20.74
N ASN A 5 23.10 -49.11 19.52
CA ASN A 5 23.09 -47.90 18.70
C ASN A 5 21.66 -47.41 18.62
N ILE A 6 21.32 -46.42 19.45
CA ILE A 6 20.06 -45.68 19.35
C ILE A 6 20.39 -44.42 18.54
N ILE A 7 20.12 -44.46 17.24
CA ILE A 7 20.16 -43.28 16.38
C ILE A 7 18.75 -42.67 16.44
N TYR A 8 18.62 -41.57 17.18
CA TYR A 8 17.43 -40.71 17.14
C TYR A 8 17.38 -40.04 15.77
N GLY A 9 16.60 -40.59 14.85
CA GLY A 9 16.25 -39.96 13.58
C GLY A 9 15.36 -38.75 13.82
N GLY A 10 15.96 -37.56 13.93
CA GLY A 10 15.23 -36.30 13.94
C GLY A 10 14.56 -36.06 12.59
N LEU A 11 13.23 -36.11 12.56
CA LEU A 11 12.43 -35.74 11.41
C LEU A 11 12.50 -34.21 11.25
N ALA A 12 13.35 -33.73 10.33
CA ALA A 12 13.40 -32.33 9.96
C ALA A 12 12.23 -32.01 9.02
N LEU A 13 11.14 -31.48 9.57
CA LEU A 13 10.09 -30.84 8.78
C LEU A 13 10.60 -29.48 8.30
N THR A 14 11.16 -29.44 7.10
CA THR A 14 11.34 -28.19 6.36
C THR A 14 9.96 -27.71 5.89
N LEU A 15 9.35 -26.78 6.63
CA LEU A 15 8.24 -26.00 6.11
C LEU A 15 8.79 -25.08 5.01
N THR A 16 8.84 -25.57 3.77
CA THR A 16 8.89 -24.70 2.60
C THR A 16 7.56 -23.97 2.53
N THR A 17 7.51 -22.79 3.16
CA THR A 17 6.50 -21.80 2.80
C THR A 17 6.80 -21.39 1.36
N ALA A 18 6.14 -22.06 0.41
CA ALA A 18 6.02 -21.50 -0.91
C ALA A 18 5.19 -20.22 -0.74
N ALA A 19 5.88 -19.10 -0.56
CA ALA A 19 5.30 -17.79 -0.78
C ALA A 19 4.86 -17.81 -2.25
N MET A 20 3.62 -18.19 -2.49
CA MET A 20 2.94 -18.01 -3.76
C MET A 20 2.89 -16.50 -3.96
N ALA A 21 3.97 -15.96 -4.54
CA ALA A 21 3.96 -14.64 -5.15
C ALA A 21 3.02 -14.77 -6.36
N SER A 22 1.71 -14.75 -6.09
CA SER A 22 0.71 -14.51 -7.12
C SER A 22 1.11 -13.19 -7.76
N GLU A 23 1.48 -13.25 -9.04
CA GLU A 23 1.76 -12.07 -9.85
C GLU A 23 0.64 -11.07 -9.61
N ALA A 24 0.97 -9.92 -9.00
CA ALA A 24 -0.03 -8.89 -8.79
C ALA A 24 -0.67 -8.53 -10.15
N PRO A 25 -1.97 -8.18 -10.19
CA PRO A 25 -2.58 -7.81 -11.46
C PRO A 25 -1.75 -6.70 -12.10
N ARG A 26 -1.38 -6.90 -13.37
CA ARG A 26 -0.53 -5.98 -14.13
C ARG A 26 -1.33 -4.75 -14.55
N PHE A 27 -1.79 -3.95 -13.58
CA PHE A 27 -2.26 -2.60 -13.85
C PHE A 27 -1.13 -1.60 -13.65
N LYS A 28 -1.11 -0.56 -14.49
CA LYS A 28 -0.13 0.51 -14.39
C LYS A 28 -0.38 1.30 -13.11
N VAL A 29 0.66 1.61 -12.36
CA VAL A 29 0.56 2.49 -11.19
C VAL A 29 0.91 3.91 -11.60
N GLU A 30 -0.01 4.84 -11.35
CA GLU A 30 0.17 6.27 -11.58
C GLU A 30 0.19 7.00 -10.25
N THR A 31 1.14 7.91 -10.08
CA THR A 31 1.24 8.75 -8.88
C THR A 31 0.94 10.20 -9.23
N GLY A 32 0.10 10.84 -8.43
CA GLY A 32 -0.20 12.25 -8.47
C GLY A 32 0.12 12.89 -7.12
N GLY A 33 0.67 14.09 -7.16
CA GLY A 33 1.01 14.87 -5.97
C GLY A 33 0.59 16.32 -6.12
N ASP A 34 0.39 16.97 -4.98
CA ASP A 34 0.33 18.43 -4.90
C ASP A 34 1.74 18.95 -4.55
N ARG A 35 2.01 20.25 -4.76
CA ARG A 35 3.33 20.88 -4.55
C ARG A 35 3.95 20.56 -3.18
N SER A 36 3.12 20.28 -2.17
CA SER A 36 3.54 20.00 -0.80
C SER A 36 3.55 18.52 -0.41
N VAL A 37 2.90 17.63 -1.17
CA VAL A 37 2.87 16.19 -0.89
C VAL A 37 3.07 15.38 -2.17
N ASN A 38 4.05 14.49 -2.13
CA ASN A 38 4.42 13.67 -3.27
C ASN A 38 4.37 12.19 -2.89
N VAL A 39 3.69 11.38 -3.70
CA VAL A 39 3.80 9.92 -3.61
C VAL A 39 5.16 9.49 -4.15
N ILE A 40 6.00 8.93 -3.29
CA ILE A 40 7.39 8.55 -3.60
C ILE A 40 7.46 7.11 -4.11
N SER A 41 6.59 6.25 -3.58
CA SER A 41 6.50 4.85 -3.98
C SER A 41 5.08 4.38 -3.92
N ALA A 42 4.76 3.44 -4.81
CA ALA A 42 3.48 2.77 -4.87
C ALA A 42 3.74 1.36 -5.40
N THR A 43 3.32 0.36 -4.63
CA THR A 43 3.54 -1.05 -4.90
C THR A 43 2.21 -1.79 -4.78
N THR A 44 2.03 -2.76 -5.67
CA THR A 44 0.84 -3.61 -5.71
C THR A 44 1.21 -5.01 -5.25
N LYS A 45 0.44 -5.57 -4.32
CA LYS A 45 0.63 -6.95 -3.86
C LYS A 45 -0.70 -7.67 -3.78
N GLN A 46 -0.83 -8.75 -4.55
CA GLN A 46 -1.99 -9.63 -4.43
C GLN A 46 -1.81 -10.58 -3.24
N MET A 47 -2.84 -10.71 -2.42
CA MET A 47 -2.90 -11.66 -1.32
C MET A 47 -4.29 -12.25 -1.24
N GLN A 48 -4.39 -13.58 -1.39
CA GLN A 48 -5.65 -14.32 -1.29
C GLN A 48 -6.74 -13.70 -2.20
N ASN A 49 -7.78 -13.11 -1.61
CA ASN A 49 -8.91 -12.52 -2.34
C ASN A 49 -8.83 -10.99 -2.51
N GLN A 50 -7.68 -10.38 -2.17
CA GLN A 50 -7.50 -8.94 -2.24
C GLN A 50 -6.20 -8.53 -2.92
N VAL A 51 -6.23 -7.33 -3.49
CA VAL A 51 -5.07 -6.61 -4.02
C VAL A 51 -4.79 -5.43 -3.13
N TYR A 52 -3.62 -5.42 -2.53
CA TYR A 52 -3.12 -4.34 -1.70
C TYR A 52 -2.34 -3.35 -2.56
N ILE A 53 -2.61 -2.08 -2.35
CA ILE A 53 -1.84 -0.98 -2.94
C ILE A 53 -1.29 -0.18 -1.77
N SER A 54 0.03 -0.18 -1.64
CA SER A 54 0.73 0.44 -0.52
C SER A 54 1.97 1.18 -1.00
N GLY A 55 2.45 2.11 -0.18
CA GLY A 55 3.60 2.91 -0.58
C GLY A 55 3.97 3.94 0.46
N LEU A 56 4.79 4.89 0.03
CA LEU A 56 5.27 6.00 0.84
C LEU A 56 4.92 7.32 0.19
N VAL A 57 4.48 8.27 1.01
CA VAL A 57 4.31 9.67 0.62
C VAL A 57 5.27 10.56 1.39
N ARG A 58 5.86 11.54 0.69
CA ARG A 58 6.66 12.62 1.28
C ARG A 58 5.78 13.82 1.47
N ILE A 59 5.81 14.38 2.68
CA ILE A 59 5.27 15.71 2.94
C ILE A 59 6.46 16.66 3.08
N GLY A 60 6.50 17.69 2.22
CA GLY A 60 7.55 18.70 2.21
C GLY A 60 7.50 19.63 3.44
N ALA A 61 8.58 20.36 3.68
CA ALA A 61 8.66 21.37 4.73
C ALA A 61 8.17 22.75 4.23
N PRO A 62 7.63 23.62 5.11
CA PRO A 62 7.30 23.36 6.51
C PRO A 62 6.11 22.40 6.66
N TYR A 63 6.21 21.52 7.65
CA TYR A 63 5.31 20.39 7.86
C TYR A 63 4.04 20.81 8.61
N HIS A 64 2.97 21.04 7.85
CA HIS A 64 1.62 21.28 8.36
C HIS A 64 0.63 20.38 7.62
N PRO A 65 0.63 19.06 7.85
CA PRO A 65 -0.46 18.23 7.37
C PRO A 65 -1.73 18.78 8.02
N SER A 66 -2.66 19.24 7.19
CA SER A 66 -3.97 19.66 7.65
C SER A 66 -4.65 18.49 8.38
N VAL A 67 -5.64 18.78 9.23
CA VAL A 67 -6.53 17.77 9.81
C VAL A 67 -7.38 17.19 8.68
N GLY A 68 -6.79 16.35 7.83
CA GLY A 68 -7.38 16.03 6.54
C GLY A 68 -6.40 15.42 5.54
N THR A 69 -5.08 15.43 5.75
CA THR A 69 -4.16 14.84 4.78
C THR A 69 -4.37 13.33 4.63
N HIS A 70 -4.59 12.89 3.39
CA HIS A 70 -4.86 11.50 3.06
C HIS A 70 -4.29 11.14 1.69
N VAL A 71 -4.24 9.84 1.42
CA VAL A 71 -3.93 9.27 0.12
C VAL A 71 -5.20 8.65 -0.44
N ASP A 72 -5.64 9.13 -1.58
CA ASP A 72 -6.71 8.52 -2.36
C ASP A 72 -6.12 7.55 -3.38
N VAL A 73 -6.69 6.35 -3.45
CA VAL A 73 -6.32 5.33 -4.42
C VAL A 73 -7.53 4.98 -5.25
N TYR A 74 -7.42 5.19 -6.55
CA TYR A 74 -8.46 4.92 -7.53
C TYR A 74 -8.05 3.72 -8.39
N LEU A 75 -8.96 2.77 -8.55
CA LEU A 75 -8.87 1.76 -9.59
C LEU A 75 -9.64 2.26 -10.80
N LEU A 76 -8.97 2.43 -11.93
CA LEU A 76 -9.55 2.93 -13.18
C LEU A 76 -9.55 1.81 -14.22
N ASN A 77 -10.60 1.73 -15.05
CA ASN A 77 -10.61 0.87 -16.23
C ASN A 77 -9.80 1.50 -17.39
N ALA A 78 -9.76 0.82 -18.54
CA ALA A 78 -9.02 1.29 -19.71
C ALA A 78 -9.56 2.60 -20.33
N SER A 79 -10.83 2.95 -20.10
CA SER A 79 -11.41 4.23 -20.53
C SER A 79 -11.19 5.37 -19.53
N GLY A 80 -10.52 5.09 -18.40
CA GLY A 80 -10.26 6.06 -17.35
C GLY A 80 -11.40 6.24 -16.34
N GLN A 81 -12.44 5.42 -16.41
CA GLN A 81 -13.56 5.43 -15.46
C GLN A 81 -13.16 4.79 -14.13
N THR A 82 -13.52 5.42 -13.02
CA THR A 82 -13.32 4.89 -11.67
C THR A 82 -14.21 3.67 -11.42
N LEU A 83 -13.58 2.53 -11.14
CA LEU A 83 -14.21 1.29 -10.70
C LEU A 83 -14.35 1.22 -9.18
N ALA A 84 -13.36 1.73 -8.45
CA ALA A 84 -13.38 1.82 -7.00
C ALA A 84 -12.43 2.89 -6.49
N HIS A 85 -12.70 3.38 -5.28
CA HIS A 85 -11.90 4.38 -4.59
C HIS A 85 -11.80 4.01 -3.11
N LYS A 86 -10.60 4.13 -2.55
CA LYS A 86 -10.35 4.06 -1.12
C LYS A 86 -9.40 5.15 -0.67
N ARG A 87 -9.61 5.61 0.56
CA ARG A 87 -8.83 6.65 1.21
C ARG A 87 -8.08 6.06 2.40
N ASP A 88 -6.78 6.37 2.50
CA ASP A 88 -5.99 6.10 3.70
C ASP A 88 -5.50 7.40 4.32
N ARG A 89 -5.75 7.56 5.62
CA ARG A 89 -5.45 8.82 6.31
C ARG A 89 -4.01 8.81 6.80
N ILE A 90 -3.28 9.89 6.53
CA ILE A 90 -1.94 10.04 7.07
C ILE A 90 -2.05 10.42 8.54
N ILE A 91 -1.81 9.44 9.42
CA ILE A 91 -1.80 9.67 10.86
C ILE A 91 -0.43 10.18 11.28
N VAL A 92 -0.43 11.39 11.80
CA VAL A 92 0.75 12.03 12.37
C VAL A 92 0.72 11.81 13.87
N THR A 93 1.57 10.92 14.37
CA THR A 93 1.72 10.79 15.82
C THR A 93 2.45 12.02 16.37
N SER A 94 1.99 12.50 17.52
CA SER A 94 2.44 13.74 18.16
C SER A 94 3.93 13.77 18.53
N SER A 95 4.65 12.66 18.42
CA SER A 95 6.09 12.53 18.68
C SER A 95 6.98 13.01 17.53
N LYS A 96 6.45 13.17 16.30
CA LYS A 96 7.16 13.81 15.18
C LYS A 96 6.90 15.32 15.13
N ARG A 97 6.98 16.00 16.28
CA ARG A 97 6.57 17.41 16.46
C ARG A 97 7.60 18.44 16.02
N ASP A 98 8.62 18.06 15.27
CA ASP A 98 9.43 19.06 14.59
C ASP A 98 8.73 19.42 13.27
N ARG A 99 7.85 20.42 13.33
CA ARG A 99 7.12 20.96 12.18
C ARG A 99 8.04 21.63 11.14
N THR A 100 9.34 21.75 11.42
CA THR A 100 10.32 22.26 10.46
C THR A 100 10.83 21.17 9.52
N GLN A 101 10.64 19.88 9.86
CA GLN A 101 11.10 18.75 9.06
C GLN A 101 9.92 18.08 8.36
N GLY A 102 10.00 17.97 7.04
CA GLY A 102 9.11 17.11 6.27
C GLY A 102 9.23 15.64 6.71
N GLY A 103 8.25 14.81 6.34
CA GLY A 103 8.19 13.41 6.77
C GLY A 103 7.85 12.46 5.64
N GLN A 104 8.22 11.19 5.82
CA GLN A 104 7.69 10.09 5.03
C GLN A 104 6.63 9.34 5.84
N PHE A 105 5.51 9.04 5.18
CA PHE A 105 4.36 8.35 5.76
C PHE A 105 3.99 7.18 4.86
N SER A 106 3.73 6.03 5.47
CA SER A 106 3.20 4.87 4.76
C SER A 106 1.71 5.03 4.53
N TYR A 107 1.24 4.50 3.41
CA TYR A 107 -0.19 4.27 3.18
C TYR A 107 -0.41 2.83 2.69
N ALA A 108 -1.60 2.30 2.94
CA ALA A 108 -2.03 1.02 2.42
C ALA A 108 -3.56 0.94 2.30
N VAL A 109 -4.05 0.51 1.15
CA VAL A 109 -5.46 0.16 0.92
C VAL A 109 -5.55 -1.22 0.28
N SER A 110 -6.70 -1.87 0.41
CA SER A 110 -6.97 -3.15 -0.27
C SER A 110 -8.25 -3.09 -1.09
N PHE A 111 -8.27 -3.78 -2.21
CA PHE A 111 -9.45 -3.95 -3.06
C PHE A 111 -9.71 -5.43 -3.28
N ASP A 112 -10.97 -5.81 -3.51
CA ASP A 112 -11.29 -7.19 -3.87
C ASP A 112 -10.73 -7.53 -5.26
N ASN A 113 -10.29 -8.78 -5.43
CA ASN A 113 -9.67 -9.24 -6.68
C ASN A 113 -10.58 -9.06 -7.90
N ALA A 114 -11.90 -9.22 -7.74
CA ALA A 114 -12.86 -9.05 -8.84
C ALA A 114 -12.84 -7.62 -9.41
N THR A 115 -12.79 -6.62 -8.53
CA THR A 115 -12.72 -5.21 -8.94
C THR A 115 -11.35 -4.86 -9.49
N ALA A 116 -10.28 -5.34 -8.84
CA ALA A 116 -8.91 -5.09 -9.27
C ALA A 116 -8.56 -5.78 -10.60
N GLY A 117 -9.15 -6.95 -10.88
CA GLY A 117 -8.96 -7.66 -12.15
C GLY A 117 -9.56 -6.94 -13.36
N ASN A 118 -10.54 -6.06 -13.15
CA ASN A 118 -11.13 -5.22 -14.19
C ASN A 118 -10.42 -3.86 -14.35
N ALA A 119 -9.46 -3.55 -13.47
CA ALA A 119 -8.72 -2.29 -13.49
C ALA A 119 -7.54 -2.36 -14.46
N ALA A 120 -7.34 -1.29 -15.22
CA ALA A 120 -6.16 -1.09 -16.06
C ALA A 120 -5.11 -0.21 -15.37
N VAL A 121 -5.55 0.69 -14.48
CA VAL A 121 -4.68 1.64 -13.78
C VAL A 121 -5.05 1.70 -12.31
N ALA A 122 -4.03 1.72 -11.44
CA ALA A 122 -4.16 2.21 -10.07
C ALA A 122 -3.55 3.60 -9.96
N ARG A 123 -4.40 4.60 -9.74
CA ARG A 123 -3.97 5.98 -9.55
C ARG A 123 -3.92 6.30 -8.06
N VAL A 124 -2.76 6.68 -7.57
CA VAL A 124 -2.51 7.09 -6.20
C VAL A 124 -2.33 8.59 -6.17
N VAL A 125 -3.15 9.30 -5.41
CA VAL A 125 -3.11 10.76 -5.28
C VAL A 125 -2.98 11.12 -3.81
N SER A 126 -2.06 12.02 -3.48
CA SER A 126 -2.02 12.62 -2.15
C SER A 126 -2.84 13.89 -2.10
N CYS A 127 -3.71 14.02 -1.10
CA CYS A 127 -4.59 15.16 -0.89
C CYS A 127 -4.26 15.85 0.44
N THR A 128 -4.06 17.16 0.39
CA THR A 128 -3.65 18.00 1.53
C THR A 128 -4.77 18.84 2.12
N ASP A 129 -5.90 18.97 1.43
CA ASP A 129 -7.00 19.83 1.84
C ASP A 129 -8.22 19.05 2.31
N THR A 130 -9.03 19.73 3.12
CA THR A 130 -10.44 19.41 3.38
C THR A 130 -11.29 19.65 2.12
N HIS A 131 -10.82 19.24 0.95
CA HIS A 131 -11.61 19.32 -0.27
C HIS A 131 -12.72 18.27 -0.19
N SER A 132 -13.94 18.80 -0.13
CA SER A 132 -15.20 18.08 -0.31
C SER A 132 -15.10 17.20 -1.56
N ASP A 133 -15.59 15.96 -1.45
CA ASP A 133 -15.66 15.05 -2.59
C ASP A 133 -16.25 15.78 -3.81
N PRO A 134 -15.65 15.64 -5.01
CA PRO A 134 -16.26 16.19 -6.21
C PRO A 134 -17.64 15.56 -6.38
N SER A 135 -18.66 16.42 -6.33
CA SER A 135 -20.07 16.11 -6.57
C SER A 135 -20.30 15.69 -8.02
#